data_AF-A0A7L2NEV2-F1
#
_entry.id   AF-A0A7L2NEV2-F1
#
_cell.length_a   1.000
_cell.length_b   1.000
_cell.length_c   1.000
_cell.angle_alpha   90.00
_cell.angle_beta   90.00
_cell.angle_gamma   90.00
#
_symmetry.space_group_name_H-M   'P 1'
#
loop_
_entity.id
_entity.type
_entity.pdbx_description
1 polymer ?
#
loop_
_entity_poly.entity_id
_entity_poly.type
_entity_poly.pdbx_seq_one_letter_code
_entity_poly.pdbx_strand_id
1 'polypeptide(L)'
;QFEWAWQHPSASHRLLTPPLRRPREQPISFALRLLPRLLRAPPWSRLPLKIRWLRPSRPALELAPPPHVVEEEGAGLPRLKRKKRRGQEVGVATDGCGLCDEVQATPLLRCPRPLCSMAAHPPCLARLFLAPEPRQLLPVGGACP
;
A
#
# COMPACT_ATOMS: atom_id res chain seq x y z
N GLN A 1 4.73 -13.76 5.35
CA GLN A 1 5.93 -13.43 4.53
C GLN A 1 6.65 -12.18 5.03
N PHE A 2 5.98 -11.02 5.15
CA PHE A 2 6.63 -9.79 5.67
C PHE A 2 7.20 -9.99 7.08
N GLU A 3 6.37 -10.49 8.00
CA GLU A 3 6.78 -10.79 9.38
C GLU A 3 8.02 -11.67 9.46
N TRP A 4 8.03 -12.79 8.72
CA TRP A 4 9.16 -13.71 8.68
C TRP A 4 10.45 -13.03 8.20
N ALA A 5 10.39 -12.25 7.12
CA ALA A 5 11.56 -11.52 6.63
C ALA A 5 12.05 -10.46 7.61
N TRP A 6 11.16 -9.91 8.44
CA TRP A 6 11.50 -8.96 9.48
C TRP A 6 12.16 -9.63 10.69
N GLN A 7 11.71 -10.83 11.06
CA GLN A 7 12.31 -11.64 12.13
C GLN A 7 13.65 -12.28 11.71
N HIS A 8 13.79 -12.66 10.43
CA HIS A 8 14.95 -13.38 9.89
C HIS A 8 15.61 -12.64 8.70
N PRO A 9 16.17 -11.43 8.91
CA PRO A 9 16.67 -10.58 7.82
C PRO A 9 17.85 -11.20 7.06
N SER A 10 18.74 -11.95 7.73
CA SER A 10 19.89 -12.60 7.08
C SER A 10 19.51 -13.83 6.25
N ALA A 11 18.40 -14.48 6.59
CA ALA A 11 17.88 -15.64 5.84
C ALA A 11 16.90 -15.22 4.72
N SER A 12 16.50 -13.95 4.69
CA SER A 12 15.55 -13.45 3.72
C SER A 12 16.24 -12.98 2.44
N HIS A 13 15.97 -13.65 1.32
CA HIS A 13 16.39 -13.17 -0.01
C HIS A 13 15.75 -11.84 -0.44
N ARG A 14 14.85 -11.27 0.37
CA ARG A 14 14.17 -10.00 0.08
C ARG A 14 15.04 -8.78 0.37
N LEU A 15 16.04 -8.94 1.23
CA LEU A 15 17.07 -7.94 1.46
C LEU A 15 18.38 -8.49 0.90
N LEU A 16 18.77 -8.04 -0.30
CA LEU A 16 20.02 -8.50 -0.93
C LEU A 16 21.26 -8.19 -0.09
N THR A 17 21.22 -7.08 0.65
CA THR A 17 22.29 -6.67 1.56
C THR A 17 21.65 -6.22 2.88
N PRO A 18 21.33 -7.16 3.79
CA PRO A 18 20.76 -6.80 5.08
C PRO A 18 21.82 -6.04 5.89
N PRO A 19 21.45 -4.94 6.58
CA PRO A 19 22.38 -4.25 7.45
C PRO A 19 22.84 -5.17 8.57
N LEU A 20 24.13 -5.11 8.91
CA LEU A 20 24.64 -5.77 10.10
C LEU A 20 24.10 -5.09 11.37
N ARG A 21 23.98 -5.90 12.42
CA ARG A 21 23.74 -5.40 13.78
C ARG A 21 24.95 -4.60 14.25
N ARG A 22 24.70 -3.43 14.83
CA ARG A 22 25.74 -2.62 15.46
C ARG A 22 26.07 -3.19 16.85
N PRO A 23 27.28 -2.95 17.38
CA PRO A 23 27.61 -3.30 18.75
C PRO A 23 26.62 -2.66 19.74
N ARG A 24 26.11 -3.44 20.70
CA ARG A 24 25.15 -3.00 21.73
C ARG A 24 23.81 -2.47 21.19
N GLU A 25 23.47 -2.75 19.93
CA GLU A 25 22.20 -2.33 19.33
C GLU A 25 21.03 -3.08 19.97
N GLN A 26 20.02 -2.33 20.41
CA GLN A 26 18.79 -2.91 20.94
C GLN A 26 18.03 -3.63 19.80
N PRO A 27 17.38 -4.78 20.08
CA PRO A 27 16.65 -5.52 19.05
C PRO A 27 15.60 -4.67 18.32
N ILE A 28 14.90 -3.79 19.04
CA ILE A 28 13.90 -2.88 18.46
C ILE A 28 14.53 -1.82 17.55
N SER A 29 15.70 -1.28 17.91
CA SER A 29 16.42 -0.31 17.08
C SER A 29 16.86 -0.94 15.75
N PHE A 30 17.35 -2.18 15.80
CA PHE A 30 17.68 -2.95 14.62
C PHE A 30 16.45 -3.23 13.74
N ALA A 31 15.33 -3.64 14.35
CA ALA A 31 14.08 -3.88 13.64
C ALA A 31 13.54 -2.61 12.94
N LEU A 32 13.63 -1.45 13.59
CA LEU A 32 13.24 -0.16 13.02
C LEU A 32 14.14 0.27 11.87
N ARG A 33 15.44 -0.06 11.92
CA ARG A 33 16.36 0.12 10.78
C ARG A 33 15.98 -0.76 9.58
N LEU A 34 15.52 -1.98 9.83
CA LEU A 34 15.12 -2.90 8.76
C LEU A 34 13.78 -2.52 8.11
N LEU A 35 12.85 -1.97 8.88
CA LEU A 35 11.48 -1.73 8.44
C LEU A 35 11.38 -0.94 7.12
N PRO A 36 12.00 0.24 6.95
CA PRO A 36 11.96 0.99 5.68
C PRO A 36 12.60 0.25 4.51
N ARG A 37 13.63 -0.56 4.78
CA ARG A 37 14.32 -1.36 3.76
C ARG A 37 13.41 -2.48 3.25
N LEU A 38 12.72 -3.17 4.15
CA LEU A 38 11.72 -4.19 3.79
C LEU A 38 10.55 -3.56 3.02
N LEU A 39 10.04 -2.41 3.48
CA LEU A 39 8.96 -1.72 2.78
C LEU A 39 9.35 -1.28 1.36
N ARG A 40 10.64 -1.07 1.07
CA ARG A 40 11.16 -0.74 -0.27
C ARG A 40 11.52 -1.97 -1.10
N ALA A 41 11.53 -3.17 -0.52
CA ALA A 41 11.84 -4.41 -1.22
C ALA A 41 10.59 -5.03 -1.88
N PRO A 42 10.71 -5.69 -3.04
CA PRO A 42 9.61 -6.46 -3.62
C PRO A 42 9.28 -7.69 -2.75
N PRO A 43 8.01 -8.08 -2.62
CA PRO A 43 6.83 -7.51 -3.30
C PRO A 43 6.21 -6.30 -2.57
N TRP A 44 6.70 -5.94 -1.38
CA TRP A 44 6.03 -4.98 -0.48
C TRP A 44 6.09 -3.53 -0.95
N SER A 45 7.10 -3.18 -1.75
CA SER A 45 7.33 -1.85 -2.33
C SER A 45 6.17 -1.24 -3.13
N ARG A 46 5.14 -2.01 -3.47
CA ARG A 46 3.96 -1.53 -4.20
C ARG A 46 2.64 -1.95 -3.58
N LEU A 47 2.68 -2.50 -2.37
CA LEU A 47 1.46 -2.86 -1.64
C LEU A 47 0.91 -1.62 -0.91
N PRO A 48 -0.41 -1.50 -0.75
CA PRO A 48 -1.03 -0.38 -0.04
C PRO A 48 -0.86 -0.53 1.49
N LEU A 49 0.39 -0.45 1.96
CA LEU A 49 0.77 -0.62 3.36
C LEU A 49 0.71 0.70 4.12
N LYS A 50 0.57 0.60 5.44
CA LYS A 50 0.62 1.71 6.38
C LYS A 50 1.46 1.34 7.59
N ILE A 51 2.18 2.31 8.14
CA ILE A 51 2.86 2.18 9.44
C ILE A 51 2.00 2.87 10.47
N ARG A 52 1.74 2.20 11.59
CA ARG A 52 1.01 2.79 12.71
C ARG A 52 1.85 2.76 13.97
N TRP A 53 2.10 3.93 14.55
CA TRP A 53 2.81 4.10 15.81
C TRP A 53 1.81 4.05 16.97
N LEU A 54 1.95 3.06 17.84
CA LEU A 54 1.02 2.80 18.94
C LEU A 54 1.34 3.59 20.22
N ARG A 55 2.57 4.06 20.36
CA ARG A 55 3.01 4.88 21.50
C ARG A 55 3.26 6.31 21.03
N PRO A 56 2.96 7.31 21.88
CA PRO A 56 3.38 8.67 21.62
C PRO A 56 4.91 8.73 21.59
N SER A 57 5.45 9.56 20.70
CA SER A 57 6.85 9.61 20.23
C SER A 57 7.20 8.60 19.13
N ARG A 58 7.03 9.04 17.88
CA ARG A 58 7.51 8.33 16.71
C ARG A 58 9.05 8.23 16.75
N PRO A 59 9.64 7.04 16.59
CA PRO A 59 11.08 6.92 16.48
C PRO A 59 11.58 7.53 15.17
N ALA A 60 12.76 8.15 15.23
CA ALA A 60 13.47 8.57 14.03
C ALA A 60 13.91 7.34 13.23
N LEU A 61 13.46 7.24 11.98
CA LEU A 61 13.89 6.19 11.06
C LEU A 61 15.08 6.69 10.27
N GLU A 62 16.15 5.88 10.18
CA GLU A 62 17.35 6.22 9.39
C GLU A 62 17.06 6.35 7.89
N LEU A 63 16.01 5.67 7.41
CA LEU A 63 15.56 5.71 6.04
C LEU A 63 14.05 6.00 6.06
N ALA A 64 13.62 6.98 5.26
CA ALA A 64 12.20 7.24 5.10
C ALA A 64 11.49 6.01 4.48
N PRO A 65 10.27 5.66 4.91
CA PRO A 65 9.43 4.70 4.20
C PRO A 65 9.21 5.10 2.73
N PRO A 66 8.76 4.19 1.86
CA PRO A 66 8.30 4.56 0.52
C PRO A 66 7.23 5.67 0.59
N PRO A 67 7.19 6.59 -0.39
CA PRO A 67 6.33 7.78 -0.33
C PRO A 67 4.83 7.49 -0.27
N HIS A 68 4.39 6.33 -0.74
CA HIS A 68 2.98 5.90 -0.70
C HIS A 68 2.58 5.22 0.62
N VAL A 69 3.55 4.87 1.47
CA VAL A 69 3.29 4.24 2.77
C VAL A 69 2.98 5.35 3.77
N VAL A 70 1.72 5.42 4.19
CA VAL A 70 1.26 6.43 5.14
C VAL A 70 1.64 6.02 6.55
N GLU A 71 2.13 7.00 7.33
CA GLU A 71 2.45 6.84 8.74
C GLU A 71 1.36 7.50 9.59
N GLU A 72 0.78 6.72 10.51
CA GLU A 72 -0.32 7.15 11.37
C GLU A 72 0.11 7.00 12.85
N GLU A 73 -0.32 7.91 13.71
CA GLU A 73 -0.18 7.78 15.16
C GLU A 73 -1.54 7.47 15.78
N GLY A 74 -1.59 6.53 16.73
CA GLY A 74 -2.83 6.28 17.46
C GLY A 74 -2.77 5.05 18.35
N ALA A 75 -3.10 5.26 19.62
CA ALA A 75 -3.21 4.20 20.62
C ALA A 75 -4.27 3.16 20.25
N GLY A 76 -4.03 1.91 20.65
CA GLY A 76 -4.96 0.79 20.51
C GLY A 76 -4.94 0.07 19.16
N LEU A 77 -5.60 -1.09 19.10
CA LEU A 77 -5.74 -1.89 17.89
C LEU A 77 -6.47 -1.10 16.79
N PRO A 78 -6.20 -1.38 15.50
CA PRO A 78 -6.99 -0.84 14.41
C PRO A 78 -8.46 -1.13 14.69
N ARG A 79 -9.28 -0.07 14.86
CA ARG A 79 -10.71 -0.23 14.70
C ARG A 79 -10.91 -0.58 13.24
N LEU A 80 -10.97 -1.87 12.93
CA LEU A 80 -11.56 -2.35 11.70
C LEU A 80 -12.97 -1.78 11.70
N LYS A 81 -13.14 -0.60 11.08
CA LYS A 81 -14.47 -0.12 10.74
C LYS A 81 -15.02 -1.22 9.88
N ARG A 82 -15.85 -2.09 10.47
CA ARG A 82 -16.72 -3.00 9.72
C ARG A 82 -17.30 -2.12 8.65
N LYS A 83 -16.90 -2.35 7.40
CA LYS A 83 -17.51 -1.68 6.26
C LYS A 83 -18.95 -2.17 6.36
N LYS A 84 -19.82 -1.38 7.01
CA LYS A 84 -21.26 -1.56 6.88
C LYS A 84 -21.39 -1.62 5.37
N ARG A 85 -21.88 -2.74 4.82
CA ARG A 85 -22.32 -2.80 3.43
C ARG A 85 -23.42 -1.73 3.33
N ARG A 86 -23.03 -0.47 3.23
CA ARG A 86 -23.86 0.55 2.62
C ARG A 86 -23.80 0.14 1.17
N GLY A 87 -24.76 -0.70 0.78
CA GLY A 87 -25.31 -0.57 -0.55
C GLY A 87 -25.65 0.90 -0.67
N GLN A 88 -24.79 1.62 -1.38
CA GLN A 88 -25.04 3.00 -1.73
C GLN A 88 -25.99 2.90 -2.90
N GLU A 89 -27.27 2.78 -2.58
CA GLU A 89 -28.30 3.19 -3.51
C GLU A 89 -28.25 4.71 -3.67
N VAL A 90 -28.60 5.12 -4.89
CA VAL A 90 -28.90 6.46 -5.40
C VAL A 90 -27.75 7.22 -6.07
N GLY A 91 -27.89 7.31 -7.40
CA GLY A 91 -27.28 8.33 -8.26
C GLY A 91 -26.67 7.76 -9.54
N VAL A 92 -27.52 7.54 -10.57
CA VAL A 92 -27.21 7.18 -11.98
C VAL A 92 -25.86 6.46 -12.15
N ALA A 93 -25.89 5.14 -12.05
CA ALA A 93 -24.75 4.33 -12.44
C ALA A 93 -24.47 4.57 -13.93
N THR A 94 -23.30 5.09 -14.25
CA THR A 94 -22.67 4.74 -15.52
C THR A 94 -22.46 3.23 -15.47
N ASP A 95 -23.28 2.47 -16.20
CA ASP A 95 -23.21 1.01 -16.27
C ASP A 95 -21.97 0.51 -17.04
N GLY A 96 -21.16 1.44 -17.55
CA GLY A 96 -19.95 1.18 -18.32
C GLY A 96 -18.67 1.66 -17.66
N CYS A 97 -17.57 1.10 -18.14
CA CYS A 97 -16.23 1.57 -17.85
C CYS A 97 -15.95 2.86 -18.65
N GLY A 98 -15.57 3.95 -17.99
CA GLY A 98 -15.21 5.20 -18.68
C GLY A 98 -13.89 5.17 -19.45
N LEU A 99 -13.28 3.99 -19.65
CA LEU A 99 -12.03 3.78 -20.37
C LEU A 99 -12.14 2.77 -21.52
N CYS A 100 -13.23 2.01 -21.61
CA CYS A 100 -13.44 1.02 -22.67
C CYS A 100 -14.92 0.65 -22.80
N ASP A 101 -15.30 0.15 -23.97
CA ASP A 101 -16.69 -0.27 -24.26
C ASP A 101 -16.97 -1.77 -24.01
N GLU A 102 -15.98 -2.49 -23.48
CA GLU A 102 -16.11 -3.92 -23.20
C GLU A 102 -16.81 -4.19 -21.86
N VAL A 103 -17.56 -5.29 -21.77
CA VAL A 103 -18.09 -5.80 -20.50
C VAL A 103 -17.10 -6.80 -19.90
N GLN A 104 -16.74 -6.63 -18.63
CA GLN A 104 -15.88 -7.58 -17.92
C GLN A 104 -16.57 -8.16 -16.68
N ALA A 105 -16.19 -9.38 -16.30
CA ALA A 105 -16.69 -10.04 -15.10
C ALA A 105 -16.19 -9.36 -13.79
N THR A 106 -15.23 -8.44 -13.87
CA THR A 106 -14.71 -7.73 -12.71
C THR A 106 -15.58 -6.52 -12.37
N PRO A 107 -15.90 -6.29 -11.08
CA PRO A 107 -16.67 -5.12 -10.70
C PRO A 107 -15.88 -3.83 -10.99
N LEU A 108 -16.59 -2.80 -11.45
CA LEU A 108 -16.01 -1.48 -11.67
C LEU A 108 -15.50 -0.88 -10.35
N LEU A 109 -14.32 -0.26 -10.40
CA LEU A 109 -13.82 0.59 -9.33
C LEU A 109 -14.34 2.01 -9.54
N ARG A 110 -14.82 2.63 -8.46
CA ARG A 110 -15.28 4.02 -8.45
C ARG A 110 -14.22 4.93 -7.84
N CYS A 111 -14.12 6.14 -8.36
CA CYS A 111 -13.27 7.17 -7.78
C CYS A 111 -13.65 7.40 -6.30
N PRO A 112 -12.68 7.46 -5.36
CA PRO A 112 -12.98 7.69 -3.95
C PRO A 112 -13.42 9.13 -3.65
N ARG A 113 -13.35 10.06 -4.62
CA ARG A 113 -13.79 11.46 -4.45
C ARG A 113 -15.33 11.54 -4.47
N PRO A 114 -15.99 12.09 -3.43
CA PRO A 114 -17.46 12.02 -3.27
C PRO A 114 -18.32 12.57 -4.42
N LEU A 115 -17.78 13.49 -5.22
CA LEU A 115 -18.49 14.14 -6.33
C LEU A 115 -18.05 13.63 -7.71
N CYS A 116 -17.15 12.66 -7.77
CA CYS A 116 -16.66 12.10 -9.02
C CYS A 116 -17.46 10.84 -9.37
N SER A 117 -18.09 10.83 -10.54
CA SER A 117 -18.86 9.69 -11.04
C SER A 117 -18.00 8.64 -11.76
N MET A 118 -16.70 8.88 -11.93
CA MET A 118 -15.83 8.02 -12.73
C MET A 118 -15.79 6.58 -12.19
N ALA A 119 -16.07 5.63 -13.09
CA ALA A 119 -16.05 4.21 -12.85
C ALA A 119 -15.29 3.51 -13.99
N ALA A 120 -14.41 2.56 -13.67
CA ALA A 120 -13.65 1.82 -14.68
C ALA A 120 -13.25 0.43 -14.20
N HIS A 121 -12.97 -0.46 -15.14
CA HIS A 121 -12.44 -1.78 -14.83
C HIS A 121 -11.08 -1.66 -14.12
N PRO A 122 -10.81 -2.50 -13.11
CA PRO A 122 -9.48 -2.62 -12.52
C PRO A 122 -8.34 -2.74 -13.54
N PRO A 123 -8.40 -3.62 -14.57
CA PRO A 123 -7.34 -3.71 -15.57
C PRO A 123 -7.18 -2.44 -16.43
N CYS A 124 -8.26 -1.72 -16.75
CA CYS A 124 -8.18 -0.47 -17.53
C CYS A 124 -7.46 0.63 -16.73
N LEU A 125 -7.82 0.79 -15.45
CA LEU A 125 -7.12 1.70 -14.55
C LEU A 125 -5.66 1.29 -14.34
N ALA A 126 -5.39 0.00 -14.20
CA ALA A 126 -4.02 -0.50 -14.06
C ALA A 126 -3.18 -0.15 -15.30
N ARG A 127 -3.68 -0.39 -16.51
CA ARG A 127 -3.00 -0.02 -17.76
C ARG A 127 -2.72 1.48 -17.83
N LEU A 128 -3.71 2.31 -17.50
CA LEU A 128 -3.57 3.77 -17.49
C LEU A 128 -2.49 4.22 -16.48
N PHE A 129 -2.54 3.73 -15.25
CA PHE A 129 -1.63 4.14 -14.18
C PHE A 129 -0.22 3.55 -14.33
N LEU A 130 -0.09 2.44 -15.04
CA LEU A 130 1.19 1.78 -15.33
C LEU A 130 1.83 2.19 -16.66
N ALA A 131 1.15 3.02 -17.48
CA ALA A 131 1.72 3.56 -18.71
C ALA A 131 3.14 4.18 -18.53
N PRO A 132 3.43 4.98 -17.47
CA PRO A 132 4.78 5.48 -17.22
C PRO A 132 5.75 4.44 -16.63
N GLU A 133 5.27 3.27 -16.18
CA GLU A 133 6.04 2.24 -15.49
C GLU A 133 5.79 0.83 -16.08
N PRO A 134 6.12 0.56 -17.35
CA PRO A 134 5.67 -0.64 -18.09
C PRO A 134 6.21 -1.98 -17.55
N ARG A 135 7.24 -1.95 -16.71
CA ARG A 135 7.81 -3.15 -16.06
C ARG A 135 7.09 -3.51 -14.74
N GLN A 136 6.13 -2.70 -14.32
CA GLN A 136 5.41 -2.87 -13.06
C GLN A 136 4.05 -3.52 -13.33
N LEU A 137 3.60 -4.35 -12.39
CA LEU A 137 2.32 -5.06 -12.48
C LEU A 137 1.22 -4.44 -11.61
N LEU A 138 1.60 -3.69 -10.57
CA LEU A 138 0.69 -3.12 -9.59
C LEU A 138 0.85 -1.60 -9.55
N PRO A 139 -0.20 -0.80 -9.83
CA PRO A 139 -0.12 0.64 -9.67
C PRO A 139 -0.08 1.02 -8.19
N VAL A 140 0.77 1.99 -7.85
CA VAL A 140 0.85 2.54 -6.48
C VAL A 140 -0.14 3.70 -6.30
N GLY A 141 -0.37 4.46 -7.37
CA GLY A 141 -1.31 5.57 -7.42
C GLY A 141 -1.53 6.02 -8.86
N GLY A 142 -2.42 6.98 -9.05
CA GLY A 142 -2.74 7.53 -10.36
C GLY A 142 -3.75 8.67 -10.26
N ALA A 143 -3.81 9.50 -11.29
CA ALA A 143 -4.83 10.55 -11.41
C ALA A 143 -6.12 9.94 -11.96
N CYS A 144 -7.26 10.29 -11.36
CA CYS A 144 -8.54 9.95 -11.95
C CYS A 144 -8.64 10.59 -13.35
N PRO A 145 -8.96 9.81 -14.40
CA PRO A 145 -9.26 10.35 -15.72
C PRO A 145 -10.51 11.22 -15.70
#